data_AF-A0A3L5TS52-F1
#
_entry.id   AF-A0A3L5TS52-F1
#
_cell.length_a   1.000
_cell.length_b   1.000
_cell.length_c   1.000
_cell.angle_alpha   90.00
_cell.angle_beta   90.00
_cell.angle_gamma   90.00
#
_symmetry.space_group_name_H-M   'P 1'
#
loop_
_entity.id
_entity.type
_entity.pdbx_description
1 polymer ?
#
loop_
_entity_poly.entity_id
_entity_poly.type
_entity_poly.pdbx_seq_one_letter_code
_entity_poly.pdbx_strand_id
1 'polypeptide(L)'
;LLQIPTDKDSEYHPKLKPAVEVYKTIKKVLYKFKEDDDKEAFLYLCRYLLCSMDSDDIKFIKKSTDCYRNYPNFAVCYIAVALKKEFVLSWIQQVKDINWKCCCYLRELKPENHVDFSVMMLLLRVLIVFTSTSTWKIVKSTPALAPGLNQLCSNIMGDLNTRGLYPILQGLLTRGLSRTKCAFNQTSLSAMVTIALRPLIAANFSDNLLTVFVLNIMSVPAVIHHVSNLSQEL
;
A
#
# COMPACT_ATOMS: atom_id res chain seq x y z
N LEU A 1 6.27 -19.65 -0.17
CA LEU A 1 6.24 -18.43 0.68
C LEU A 1 4.86 -18.18 1.23
N LEU A 2 3.85 -18.09 0.34
CA LEU A 2 2.54 -17.52 0.69
C LEU A 2 1.62 -18.41 1.53
N GLN A 3 1.86 -19.73 1.66
CA GLN A 3 0.99 -20.61 2.50
C GLN A 3 -0.51 -20.38 2.23
N ILE A 4 -0.89 -20.32 0.95
CA ILE A 4 -2.25 -20.01 0.52
C ILE A 4 -3.19 -21.08 1.11
N PRO A 5 -4.21 -20.70 1.89
CA PRO A 5 -5.15 -21.66 2.44
C PRO A 5 -5.92 -22.39 1.33
N THR A 6 -6.20 -23.67 1.55
CA THR A 6 -7.05 -24.47 0.65
C THR A 6 -8.53 -24.10 0.75
N ASP A 7 -8.94 -23.56 1.91
CA ASP A 7 -10.28 -23.06 2.17
C ASP A 7 -10.31 -21.52 2.08
N LYS A 8 -11.15 -20.98 1.19
CA LYS A 8 -11.23 -19.54 0.92
C LYS A 8 -11.86 -18.74 2.06
N ASP A 9 -12.60 -19.39 2.95
CA ASP A 9 -13.26 -18.75 4.09
C ASP A 9 -12.38 -18.71 5.34
N SER A 10 -11.22 -19.39 5.30
CA SER A 10 -10.28 -19.42 6.43
C SER A 10 -9.48 -18.11 6.56
N GLU A 11 -9.29 -17.67 7.80
CA GLU A 11 -8.51 -16.47 8.08
C GLU A 11 -7.02 -16.69 7.75
N TYR A 12 -6.44 -15.80 6.94
CA TYR A 12 -5.07 -15.95 6.48
C TYR A 12 -4.06 -15.40 7.49
N HIS A 13 -3.39 -16.32 8.19
CA HIS A 13 -2.32 -16.03 9.16
C HIS A 13 -1.00 -16.67 8.74
N PRO A 14 -0.21 -16.02 7.86
CA PRO A 14 1.02 -16.61 7.37
C PRO A 14 2.10 -16.66 8.44
N LYS A 15 2.89 -17.74 8.46
CA LYS A 15 4.12 -17.78 9.24
C LYS A 15 5.15 -16.85 8.62
N LEU A 16 5.39 -15.72 9.29
CA LEU A 16 6.33 -14.72 8.81
C LEU A 16 7.77 -15.25 8.81
N LYS A 17 8.49 -14.88 7.75
CA LYS A 17 9.89 -15.19 7.51
C LYS A 17 10.76 -13.92 7.59
N PRO A 18 12.08 -14.06 7.76
CA PRO A 18 13.00 -12.92 7.74
C PRO A 18 12.81 -12.05 6.48
N ALA A 19 12.75 -10.73 6.67
CA ALA A 19 12.37 -9.78 5.63
C ALA A 19 13.26 -9.86 4.37
N VAL A 20 14.56 -10.15 4.55
CA VAL A 20 15.50 -10.33 3.42
C VAL A 20 15.20 -11.60 2.61
N GLU A 21 14.78 -12.69 3.25
CA GLU A 21 14.36 -13.91 2.54
C GLU A 21 13.10 -13.66 1.72
N VAL A 22 12.15 -12.93 2.32
CA VAL A 22 10.91 -12.50 1.67
C VAL A 22 11.23 -11.63 0.46
N TYR A 23 12.05 -10.59 0.60
CA TYR A 23 12.48 -9.72 -0.50
C TYR A 23 13.10 -10.49 -1.66
N LYS A 24 14.04 -11.42 -1.37
CA LYS A 24 14.67 -12.26 -2.41
C LYS A 24 13.65 -13.14 -3.13
N THR A 25 12.65 -13.64 -2.40
CA THR A 25 11.58 -14.47 -2.97
C THR A 25 10.65 -13.65 -3.85
N ILE A 26 10.16 -12.50 -3.37
CA ILE A 26 9.31 -11.58 -4.12
C ILE A 26 10.00 -11.14 -5.40
N LYS A 27 11.31 -10.84 -5.35
CA LYS A 27 12.08 -10.46 -6.55
C LYS A 27 11.98 -11.51 -7.66
N LYS A 28 12.06 -12.80 -7.30
CA LYS A 28 11.94 -13.92 -8.25
C LYS A 28 10.52 -14.07 -8.77
N VAL A 29 9.52 -13.88 -7.91
CA VAL A 29 8.10 -13.96 -8.29
C VAL A 29 7.74 -12.85 -9.26
N LEU A 30 8.10 -11.59 -8.95
CA LEU A 30 7.79 -10.44 -9.81
C LEU A 30 8.46 -10.52 -11.18
N TYR A 31 9.61 -11.19 -11.30
CA TYR A 31 10.29 -11.41 -12.57
C TYR A 31 9.53 -12.34 -13.52
N LYS A 32 8.75 -13.29 -13.00
CA LYS A 32 7.98 -14.28 -13.78
C LYS A 32 6.48 -13.98 -13.82
N PHE A 33 6.07 -12.85 -13.27
CA PHE A 33 4.68 -12.54 -12.99
C PHE A 33 3.86 -12.33 -14.27
N LYS A 34 2.71 -12.99 -14.35
CA LYS A 34 1.70 -12.82 -15.40
C LYS A 34 0.41 -12.30 -14.77
N GLU A 35 -0.07 -11.16 -15.24
CA GLU A 35 -1.09 -10.37 -14.54
C GLU A 35 -2.44 -11.10 -14.34
N ASP A 36 -2.86 -11.88 -15.34
CA ASP A 36 -4.11 -12.64 -15.27
C ASP A 36 -3.96 -13.95 -14.48
N ASP A 37 -2.86 -14.69 -14.71
CA ASP A 37 -2.64 -16.00 -14.09
C ASP A 37 -2.28 -15.89 -12.59
N ASP A 38 -1.58 -14.83 -12.20
CA ASP A 38 -1.00 -14.69 -10.86
C ASP A 38 -1.79 -13.74 -9.94
N LYS A 39 -2.99 -13.28 -10.34
CA LYS A 39 -3.79 -12.33 -9.55
C LYS A 39 -4.02 -12.81 -8.13
N GLU A 40 -4.47 -14.05 -7.94
CA GLU A 40 -4.74 -14.58 -6.60
C GLU A 40 -3.46 -14.64 -5.74
N ALA A 41 -2.36 -15.13 -6.31
CA ALA A 41 -1.06 -15.17 -5.63
C ALA A 41 -0.57 -13.76 -5.26
N PHE A 42 -0.81 -12.77 -6.11
CA PHE A 42 -0.50 -11.37 -5.81
C PHE A 42 -1.30 -10.84 -4.63
N LEU A 43 -2.61 -11.12 -4.55
CA LEU A 43 -3.45 -10.69 -3.44
C LEU A 43 -2.98 -11.31 -2.11
N TYR A 44 -2.59 -12.59 -2.11
CA TYR A 44 -1.98 -13.21 -0.92
C TYR A 44 -0.61 -12.63 -0.57
N LEU A 45 0.18 -12.21 -1.56
CA LEU A 45 1.40 -11.45 -1.32
C LEU A 45 1.11 -10.11 -0.64
N CYS A 46 0.12 -9.36 -1.11
CA CYS A 46 -0.34 -8.12 -0.48
C CYS A 46 -0.72 -8.34 0.99
N ARG A 47 -1.50 -9.39 1.27
CA ARG A 47 -1.86 -9.76 2.65
C ARG A 47 -0.64 -10.11 3.50
N TYR A 48 0.28 -10.91 2.96
CA TYR A 48 1.52 -11.27 3.65
C TYR A 48 2.34 -10.03 4.02
N LEU A 49 2.47 -9.08 3.09
CA LEU A 49 3.20 -7.84 3.33
C LEU A 49 2.55 -6.99 4.42
N LEU A 50 1.23 -6.88 4.45
CA LEU A 50 0.51 -6.18 5.52
C LEU A 50 0.72 -6.86 6.88
N CYS A 51 0.58 -8.19 6.96
CA CYS A 51 0.86 -8.95 8.19
C CYS A 51 2.31 -8.73 8.66
N SER A 52 3.27 -8.69 7.73
CA SER A 52 4.67 -8.41 8.03
C SER A 52 4.88 -6.99 8.56
N MET A 53 4.19 -5.99 8.01
CA MET A 53 4.28 -4.59 8.46
C MET A 53 3.64 -4.38 9.85
N ASP A 54 2.60 -5.14 10.17
CA ASP A 54 1.87 -5.07 11.44
C ASP A 54 2.43 -6.01 12.53
N SER A 55 3.48 -6.78 12.24
CA SER A 55 4.05 -7.78 13.15
C SER A 55 4.81 -7.16 14.33
N ASP A 56 4.52 -7.66 15.53
CA ASP A 56 5.34 -7.47 16.75
C ASP A 56 6.28 -8.65 17.03
N ASP A 57 6.35 -9.65 16.12
CA ASP A 57 7.01 -10.92 16.39
C ASP A 57 8.56 -10.78 16.49
N ILE A 58 9.03 -10.74 17.73
CA ILE A 58 10.45 -10.68 18.16
C ILE A 58 11.13 -12.07 18.08
N LYS A 59 10.38 -13.14 17.82
CA LYS A 59 10.81 -14.55 18.04
C LYS A 59 12.03 -15.00 17.23
N PHE A 60 12.33 -14.39 16.08
CA PHE A 60 13.46 -14.80 15.22
C PHE A 60 14.85 -14.36 15.72
N ILE A 61 14.91 -13.49 16.71
CA ILE A 61 16.16 -12.84 17.16
C ILE A 61 17.07 -13.80 17.94
N LYS A 62 16.51 -14.86 18.54
CA LYS A 62 17.30 -15.74 19.42
C LYS A 62 18.36 -16.59 18.69
N LYS A 63 18.42 -16.60 17.36
CA LYS A 63 19.34 -17.46 16.58
C LYS A 63 20.15 -16.78 15.47
N SER A 64 20.00 -15.48 15.21
CA SER A 64 20.68 -14.80 14.10
C SER A 64 21.79 -13.88 14.62
N THR A 65 23.04 -14.34 14.56
CA THR A 65 24.22 -13.66 15.10
C THR A 65 24.66 -12.41 14.35
N ASP A 66 24.27 -12.16 13.09
CA ASP A 66 25.05 -11.20 12.28
C ASP A 66 24.33 -10.04 11.58
N CYS A 67 23.00 -9.90 11.60
CA CYS A 67 22.38 -8.91 10.68
C CYS A 67 21.21 -8.06 11.19
N TYR A 68 20.79 -8.23 12.45
CA TYR A 68 19.76 -7.40 13.08
C TYR A 68 20.21 -6.75 14.39
N ARG A 69 21.52 -6.59 14.57
CA ARG A 69 22.13 -6.15 15.84
C ARG A 69 21.53 -4.85 16.40
N ASN A 70 21.10 -3.94 15.52
CA ASN A 70 20.54 -2.64 15.90
C ASN A 70 19.00 -2.62 15.96
N TYR A 71 18.30 -3.53 15.26
CA TYR A 71 16.82 -3.55 15.17
C TYR A 71 16.26 -4.97 15.16
N PRO A 72 16.53 -5.76 16.22
CA PRO A 72 16.22 -7.18 16.24
C PRO A 72 14.70 -7.43 16.18
N ASN A 73 13.90 -6.59 16.83
CA ASN A 73 12.44 -6.72 16.93
C ASN A 73 11.68 -6.62 15.60
N PHE A 74 12.34 -6.13 14.54
CA PHE A 74 11.72 -5.89 13.24
C PHE A 74 12.22 -6.86 12.17
N ALA A 75 12.85 -7.98 12.54
CA ALA A 75 13.49 -8.88 11.60
C ALA A 75 12.54 -9.47 10.54
N VAL A 76 11.28 -9.66 10.92
CA VAL A 76 10.22 -10.16 10.03
C VAL A 76 9.43 -9.03 9.36
N CYS A 77 9.66 -7.77 9.73
CA CYS A 77 8.98 -6.62 9.18
C CYS A 77 9.60 -6.24 7.83
N TYR A 78 8.79 -6.17 6.78
CA TYR A 78 9.28 -6.05 5.42
C TYR A 78 10.10 -4.77 5.17
N ILE A 79 9.79 -3.68 5.88
CA ILE A 79 10.56 -2.43 5.84
C ILE A 79 12.00 -2.58 6.34
N ALA A 80 12.31 -3.60 7.15
CA ALA A 80 13.66 -3.82 7.66
C ALA A 80 14.69 -4.09 6.54
N VAL A 81 14.24 -4.46 5.34
CA VAL A 81 15.10 -4.57 4.16
C VAL A 81 15.63 -3.21 3.73
N ALA A 82 14.82 -2.15 3.82
CA ALA A 82 15.20 -0.79 3.45
C ALA A 82 16.27 -0.19 4.36
N LEU A 83 16.43 -0.73 5.58
CA LEU A 83 17.48 -0.31 6.51
C LEU A 83 18.85 -0.88 6.16
N LYS A 84 18.93 -1.82 5.21
CA LYS A 84 20.19 -2.38 4.72
C LYS A 84 20.65 -1.63 3.48
N LYS A 85 21.79 -0.93 3.59
CA LYS A 85 22.38 -0.12 2.51
C LYS A 85 22.54 -0.91 1.19
N GLU A 86 22.85 -2.20 1.28
CA GLU A 86 23.00 -3.10 0.12
C GLU A 86 21.69 -3.40 -0.63
N PHE A 87 20.53 -3.30 0.03
CA PHE A 87 19.24 -3.64 -0.58
C PHE A 87 18.33 -2.45 -0.84
N VAL A 88 18.52 -1.33 -0.14
CA VAL A 88 17.57 -0.20 -0.11
C VAL A 88 17.10 0.25 -1.50
N LEU A 89 18.01 0.48 -2.45
CA LEU A 89 17.65 0.94 -3.80
C LEU A 89 16.78 -0.07 -4.55
N SER A 90 17.20 -1.34 -4.52
CA SER A 90 16.46 -2.42 -5.17
C SER A 90 15.13 -2.75 -4.47
N TRP A 91 15.05 -2.51 -3.16
CA TRP A 91 13.82 -2.64 -2.39
C TRP A 91 12.83 -1.53 -2.75
N ILE A 92 13.29 -0.28 -2.90
CA ILE A 92 12.44 0.83 -3.37
C ILE A 92 11.81 0.47 -4.71
N GLN A 93 12.60 -0.03 -5.67
CA GLN A 93 12.07 -0.45 -6.97
C GLN A 93 11.04 -1.56 -6.84
N GLN A 94 11.31 -2.57 -6.01
CA GLN A 94 10.35 -3.65 -5.77
C GLN A 94 9.03 -3.16 -5.18
N VAL A 95 9.07 -2.22 -4.22
CA VAL A 95 7.87 -1.64 -3.63
C VAL A 95 7.11 -0.76 -4.62
N LYS A 96 7.81 0.01 -5.46
CA LYS A 96 7.20 0.75 -6.57
C LYS A 96 6.43 -0.18 -7.50
N ASP A 97 7.04 -1.30 -7.90
CA ASP A 97 6.41 -2.28 -8.79
C ASP A 97 5.20 -2.97 -8.15
N ILE A 98 5.26 -3.27 -6.85
CA ILE A 98 4.12 -3.82 -6.09
C ILE A 98 2.97 -2.81 -6.02
N ASN A 99 3.26 -1.57 -5.62
CA ASN A 99 2.23 -0.53 -5.52
C ASN A 99 1.62 -0.21 -6.89
N TRP A 100 2.44 -0.19 -7.95
CA TRP A 100 1.92 0.01 -9.30
C TRP A 100 0.99 -1.12 -9.73
N LYS A 101 1.34 -2.39 -9.45
CA LYS A 101 0.42 -3.52 -9.68
C LYS A 101 -0.88 -3.39 -8.88
N CYS A 102 -0.82 -2.87 -7.65
CA CYS A 102 -2.04 -2.55 -6.89
C CYS A 102 -2.90 -1.52 -7.65
N CYS A 103 -2.30 -0.48 -8.20
CA CYS A 103 -2.99 0.51 -9.03
C CYS A 103 -3.59 -0.11 -10.31
N CYS A 104 -2.86 -1.00 -11.00
CA CYS A 104 -3.39 -1.72 -12.17
C CYS A 104 -4.63 -2.54 -11.80
N TYR A 105 -4.59 -3.33 -10.73
CA TYR A 105 -5.76 -4.08 -10.30
C TYR A 105 -6.91 -3.18 -9.87
N LEU A 106 -6.65 -2.08 -9.13
CA LEU A 106 -7.68 -1.10 -8.76
C LEU A 106 -8.44 -0.54 -9.97
N ARG A 107 -7.76 -0.36 -11.11
CA ARG A 107 -8.36 0.17 -12.34
C ARG A 107 -9.54 -0.68 -12.83
N GLU A 108 -9.47 -1.99 -12.66
CA GLU A 108 -10.46 -2.95 -13.18
C GLU A 108 -11.60 -3.27 -12.20
N LEU A 109 -11.48 -2.86 -10.93
CA LEU A 109 -12.46 -3.21 -9.89
C LEU A 109 -13.75 -2.40 -10.00
N LYS A 110 -14.85 -3.07 -9.63
CA LYS A 110 -16.20 -2.54 -9.54
C LYS A 110 -16.64 -2.41 -8.07
N PRO A 111 -16.64 -1.21 -7.48
CA PRO A 111 -16.93 -1.00 -6.05
C PRO A 111 -18.27 -1.56 -5.55
N GLU A 112 -19.24 -1.74 -6.43
CA GLU A 112 -20.55 -2.31 -6.11
C GLU A 112 -20.53 -3.82 -5.86
N ASN A 113 -19.51 -4.52 -6.36
CA ASN A 113 -19.37 -5.96 -6.18
C ASN A 113 -18.64 -6.20 -4.86
N HIS A 114 -19.22 -6.99 -3.95
CA HIS A 114 -18.66 -7.24 -2.63
C HIS A 114 -17.24 -7.84 -2.68
N VAL A 115 -16.98 -8.77 -3.61
CA VAL A 115 -15.65 -9.39 -3.76
C VAL A 115 -14.63 -8.35 -4.24
N ASP A 116 -14.98 -7.58 -5.27
CA ASP A 116 -14.13 -6.50 -5.78
C ASP A 116 -13.89 -5.42 -4.74
N PHE A 117 -14.90 -5.09 -3.94
CA PHE A 117 -14.78 -4.12 -2.85
C PHE A 117 -13.79 -4.59 -1.77
N SER A 118 -13.84 -5.87 -1.38
CA SER A 118 -12.88 -6.45 -0.45
C SER A 118 -11.44 -6.43 -1.00
N VAL A 119 -11.28 -6.70 -2.30
CA VAL A 119 -9.98 -6.60 -2.99
C VAL A 119 -9.51 -5.15 -3.04
N MET A 120 -10.39 -4.21 -3.38
CA MET A 120 -10.11 -2.78 -3.41
C MET A 120 -9.57 -2.31 -2.06
N MET A 121 -10.25 -2.67 -0.97
CA MET A 121 -9.81 -2.31 0.39
C MET A 121 -8.44 -2.87 0.74
N LEU A 122 -8.14 -4.11 0.33
CA LEU A 122 -6.80 -4.70 0.51
C LEU A 122 -5.74 -3.87 -0.24
N LEU A 123 -5.98 -3.56 -1.51
CA LEU A 123 -5.03 -2.83 -2.35
C LEU A 123 -4.82 -1.39 -1.85
N LEU A 124 -5.90 -0.68 -1.47
CA LEU A 124 -5.81 0.65 -0.86
C LEU A 124 -5.00 0.63 0.44
N ARG A 125 -5.16 -0.41 1.28
CA ARG A 125 -4.36 -0.56 2.51
C ARG A 125 -2.88 -0.76 2.21
N VAL A 126 -2.52 -1.54 1.20
CA VAL A 126 -1.12 -1.69 0.75
C VAL A 126 -0.54 -0.35 0.32
N LEU A 127 -1.26 0.39 -0.53
CA LEU A 127 -0.85 1.73 -0.96
C LEU A 127 -0.65 2.66 0.23
N ILE A 128 -1.59 2.68 1.19
CA ILE A 128 -1.50 3.51 2.39
C ILE A 128 -0.26 3.16 3.21
N VAL A 129 -0.02 1.87 3.46
CA VAL A 129 1.11 1.41 4.27
C VAL A 129 2.44 1.74 3.60
N PHE A 130 2.60 1.54 2.29
CA PHE A 130 3.90 1.78 1.65
C PHE A 130 4.15 3.22 1.19
N THR A 131 3.20 4.14 1.42
CA THR A 131 3.34 5.55 1.07
C THR A 131 3.22 6.50 2.27
N SER A 132 3.19 5.97 3.50
CA SER A 132 3.29 6.76 4.72
C SER A 132 3.86 5.93 5.86
N THR A 133 4.67 6.57 6.68
CA THR A 133 5.26 5.98 7.89
C THR A 133 4.30 5.95 9.09
N SER A 134 3.12 6.57 9.00
CA SER A 134 2.18 6.78 10.11
C SER A 134 1.80 5.50 10.87
N THR A 135 1.69 4.37 10.16
CA THR A 135 1.35 3.07 10.76
C THR A 135 2.57 2.22 11.09
N TRP A 136 3.78 2.63 10.71
CA TRP A 136 4.98 1.80 10.84
C TRP A 136 5.46 1.74 12.28
N LYS A 137 5.39 0.55 12.87
CA LYS A 137 5.83 0.30 14.25
C LYS A 137 7.30 0.68 14.46
N ILE A 138 8.16 0.42 13.48
CA ILE A 138 9.59 0.78 13.54
C ILE A 138 9.83 2.29 13.66
N VAL A 139 8.97 3.12 13.07
CA VAL A 139 9.07 4.59 13.16
C VAL A 139 8.61 5.07 14.53
N LYS A 140 7.55 4.46 15.07
CA LYS A 140 7.09 4.74 16.44
C LYS A 140 8.14 4.36 17.49
N SER A 141 8.81 3.21 17.32
CA SER A 141 9.86 2.75 18.23
C SER A 141 11.22 3.43 18.00
N THR A 142 11.47 3.97 16.81
CA THR A 142 12.72 4.66 16.48
C THR A 142 12.44 5.92 15.66
N PRO A 143 11.99 7.01 16.31
CA PRO A 143 11.60 8.25 15.63
C PRO A 143 12.72 8.89 14.79
N ALA A 144 13.98 8.65 15.15
CA ALA A 144 15.14 9.13 14.37
C ALA A 144 15.18 8.59 12.92
N LEU A 145 14.51 7.47 12.64
CA LEU A 145 14.40 6.94 11.28
C LEU A 145 13.32 7.65 10.44
N ALA A 146 12.43 8.42 11.07
CA ALA A 146 11.28 9.02 10.40
C ALA A 146 11.65 9.88 9.18
N PRO A 147 12.67 10.78 9.22
CA PRO A 147 13.00 11.61 8.07
C PRO A 147 13.41 10.78 6.85
N GLY A 148 14.29 9.80 7.04
CA GLY A 148 14.75 8.93 5.96
C GLY A 148 13.63 8.04 5.40
N LEU A 149 12.80 7.47 6.27
CA LEU A 149 11.70 6.60 5.87
C LEU A 149 10.53 7.38 5.22
N ASN A 150 10.30 8.63 5.64
CA ASN A 150 9.37 9.54 4.96
C ASN A 150 9.86 9.88 3.55
N GLN A 151 11.17 10.12 3.38
CA GLN A 151 11.72 10.35 2.04
C GLN A 151 11.55 9.12 1.13
N LEU A 152 11.67 7.90 1.66
CA LEU A 152 11.35 6.68 0.91
C LEU A 152 9.89 6.67 0.45
N CYS A 153 8.95 7.01 1.35
CA CYS A 153 7.53 7.11 1.03
C CYS A 153 7.27 8.16 -0.06
N SER A 154 7.91 9.33 0.03
CA SER A 154 7.82 10.38 -0.99
C SER A 154 8.32 9.89 -2.36
N ASN A 155 9.43 9.14 -2.40
CA ASN A 155 9.97 8.57 -3.64
C ASN A 155 9.03 7.53 -4.27
N ILE A 156 8.38 6.70 -3.44
CA ILE A 156 7.40 5.72 -3.91
C ILE A 156 6.14 6.45 -4.42
N MET A 157 5.67 7.46 -3.69
CA MET A 157 4.50 8.24 -4.06
C MET A 157 4.71 9.03 -5.35
N GLY A 158 5.88 9.64 -5.52
CA GLY A 158 6.26 10.33 -6.75
C GLY A 158 6.23 9.41 -7.98
N ASP A 159 6.68 8.17 -7.83
CA ASP A 159 6.65 7.15 -8.89
C ASP A 159 5.22 6.72 -9.26
N LEU A 160 4.34 6.57 -8.27
CA LEU A 160 2.93 6.28 -8.54
C LEU A 160 2.26 7.42 -9.30
N ASN A 161 2.56 8.66 -8.91
CA ASN A 161 2.04 9.83 -9.57
C ASN A 161 2.48 9.90 -11.04
N THR A 162 3.78 9.70 -11.34
CA THR A 162 4.28 9.72 -12.71
C THR A 162 3.71 8.60 -13.58
N ARG A 163 3.30 7.47 -12.98
CA ARG A 163 2.66 6.36 -13.70
C ARG A 163 1.15 6.53 -13.89
N GLY A 164 0.53 7.55 -13.32
CA GLY A 164 -0.91 7.83 -13.52
C GLY A 164 -1.81 7.34 -12.38
N LEU A 165 -1.40 7.53 -11.13
CA LEU A 165 -2.23 7.30 -9.95
C LEU A 165 -3.58 8.04 -10.02
N TYR A 166 -3.58 9.33 -10.38
CA TYR A 166 -4.79 10.16 -10.35
C TYR A 166 -5.90 9.69 -11.31
N PRO A 167 -5.63 9.38 -12.59
CA PRO A 167 -6.63 8.80 -13.47
C PRO A 167 -7.24 7.48 -12.95
N ILE A 168 -6.45 6.66 -12.25
CA ILE A 168 -6.94 5.40 -11.67
C ILE A 168 -7.93 5.68 -10.53
N LEU A 169 -7.58 6.61 -9.63
CA LEU A 169 -8.47 7.04 -8.55
C LEU A 169 -9.72 7.72 -9.09
N GLN A 170 -9.60 8.56 -10.12
CA GLN A 170 -10.73 9.17 -10.80
C GLN A 170 -11.71 8.11 -11.30
N GLY A 171 -11.22 7.13 -12.06
CA GLY A 171 -12.07 6.07 -12.62
C GLY A 171 -12.80 5.28 -11.53
N LEU A 172 -12.12 4.98 -10.43
CA LEU A 172 -12.71 4.28 -9.28
C LEU A 172 -13.78 5.14 -8.60
N LEU A 173 -13.46 6.41 -8.30
CA LEU A 173 -14.37 7.36 -7.66
C LEU A 173 -15.61 7.61 -8.51
N THR A 174 -15.47 7.83 -9.81
CA THR A 174 -16.59 8.00 -10.74
C THR A 174 -17.50 6.77 -10.72
N ARG A 175 -16.94 5.54 -10.80
CA ARG A 175 -17.74 4.30 -10.78
C ARG A 175 -18.53 4.10 -9.48
N GLY A 176 -17.99 4.51 -8.33
CA GLY A 176 -18.65 4.31 -7.04
C GLY A 176 -19.54 5.47 -6.59
N LEU A 177 -19.27 6.71 -7.00
CA LEU A 177 -20.02 7.90 -6.59
C LEU A 177 -21.10 8.32 -7.59
N SER A 178 -20.90 8.12 -8.89
CA SER A 178 -21.87 8.51 -9.92
C SER A 178 -23.00 7.47 -10.08
N ARG A 179 -23.55 7.02 -8.95
CA ARG A 179 -24.62 6.02 -8.86
C ARG A 179 -25.77 6.56 -8.01
N THR A 180 -26.95 5.93 -8.14
CA THR A 180 -28.11 6.23 -7.28
C THR A 180 -27.82 6.01 -5.80
N LYS A 181 -27.00 5.00 -5.47
CA LYS A 181 -26.49 4.74 -4.12
C LYS A 181 -24.96 4.69 -4.17
N CYS A 182 -24.32 5.47 -3.32
CA CYS A 182 -22.87 5.45 -3.15
C CYS A 182 -22.39 4.03 -2.81
N ALA A 183 -21.41 3.52 -3.56
CA ALA A 183 -20.81 2.22 -3.33
C ALA A 183 -19.72 2.25 -2.24
N PHE A 184 -19.27 3.44 -1.85
CA PHE A 184 -18.21 3.63 -0.86
C PHE A 184 -18.77 3.86 0.54
N ASN A 185 -18.12 3.24 1.52
CA ASN A 185 -18.26 3.62 2.92
C ASN A 185 -17.19 4.68 3.29
N GLN A 186 -17.34 5.26 4.48
CA GLN A 186 -16.41 6.23 5.07
C GLN A 186 -14.95 5.82 4.91
N THR A 187 -14.61 4.58 5.29
CA THR A 187 -13.24 4.07 5.29
C THR A 187 -12.64 4.03 3.89
N SER A 188 -13.40 3.51 2.92
CA SER A 188 -12.94 3.39 1.52
C SER A 188 -12.74 4.77 0.87
N LEU A 189 -13.67 5.70 1.08
CA LEU A 189 -13.58 7.04 0.51
C LEU A 189 -12.44 7.85 1.15
N SER A 190 -12.32 7.79 2.48
CA SER A 190 -11.21 8.41 3.21
C SER A 190 -9.85 7.85 2.76
N ALA A 191 -9.75 6.53 2.53
CA ALA A 191 -8.53 5.90 2.03
C ALA A 191 -8.12 6.44 0.65
N MET A 192 -9.06 6.53 -0.30
CA MET A 192 -8.80 7.06 -1.64
C MET A 192 -8.39 8.53 -1.60
N VAL A 193 -9.11 9.36 -0.85
CA VAL A 193 -8.78 10.79 -0.68
C VAL A 193 -7.43 10.97 -0.01
N THR A 194 -7.11 10.16 1.00
CA THR A 194 -5.81 10.16 1.67
C THR A 194 -4.67 9.85 0.70
N ILE A 195 -4.83 8.82 -0.16
CA ILE A 195 -3.83 8.48 -1.17
C ILE A 195 -3.68 9.62 -2.19
N ALA A 196 -4.79 10.24 -2.61
CA ALA A 196 -4.79 11.36 -3.56
C ALA A 196 -4.14 12.64 -2.99
N LEU A 197 -4.30 12.93 -1.70
CA LEU A 197 -3.78 14.15 -1.07
C LEU A 197 -2.28 14.07 -0.76
N ARG A 198 -1.76 12.88 -0.46
CA ARG A 198 -0.35 12.69 -0.07
C ARG A 198 0.68 13.26 -1.07
N PRO A 199 0.59 13.00 -2.39
CA PRO A 199 1.50 13.64 -3.36
C PRO A 199 1.42 15.16 -3.32
N LEU A 200 0.21 15.71 -3.16
CA LEU A 200 -0.03 17.15 -3.13
C LEU A 200 0.61 17.80 -1.89
N ILE A 201 0.41 17.20 -0.72
CA ILE A 201 1.03 17.66 0.53
C ILE A 201 2.56 17.55 0.45
N ALA A 202 3.08 16.42 -0.03
CA ALA A 202 4.52 16.19 -0.14
C ALA A 202 5.22 17.17 -1.08
N ALA A 203 4.50 17.68 -2.08
CA ALA A 203 4.99 18.68 -3.03
C ALA A 203 4.58 20.12 -2.67
N ASN A 204 4.12 20.36 -1.43
CA ASN A 204 3.64 21.67 -0.95
C ASN A 204 2.63 22.32 -1.90
N PHE A 205 1.68 21.53 -2.41
CA PHE A 205 0.61 22.00 -3.28
C PHE A 205 1.11 22.69 -4.56
N SER A 206 2.17 22.16 -5.18
CA SER A 206 2.68 22.71 -6.45
C SER A 206 1.57 22.83 -7.50
N ASP A 207 1.59 23.93 -8.27
CA ASP A 207 0.52 24.27 -9.22
C ASP A 207 0.19 23.13 -10.19
N ASN A 208 1.22 22.42 -10.66
CA ASN A 208 1.05 21.27 -11.54
C ASN A 208 0.26 20.15 -10.85
N LEU A 209 0.66 19.73 -9.64
CA LEU A 209 -0.04 18.66 -8.93
C LEU A 209 -1.41 19.08 -8.44
N LEU A 210 -1.58 20.35 -8.07
CA LEU A 210 -2.87 20.91 -7.72
C LEU A 210 -3.83 20.87 -8.91
N THR A 211 -3.36 21.24 -10.09
CA THR A 211 -4.15 21.16 -11.33
C THR A 211 -4.56 19.72 -11.62
N VAL A 212 -3.62 18.76 -11.54
CA VAL A 212 -3.92 17.34 -11.76
C VAL A 212 -4.91 16.81 -10.71
N PHE A 213 -4.74 17.17 -9.44
CA PHE A 213 -5.65 16.80 -8.35
C PHE A 213 -7.07 17.35 -8.58
N VAL A 214 -7.19 18.64 -8.95
CA VAL A 214 -8.49 19.25 -9.22
C VAL A 214 -9.18 18.53 -10.38
N LEU A 215 -8.48 18.34 -11.50
CA LEU A 215 -9.03 17.73 -12.71
C LEU A 215 -9.47 16.26 -12.52
N ASN A 216 -8.73 15.49 -11.71
CA ASN A 216 -8.97 14.05 -11.57
C ASN A 216 -9.80 13.70 -10.34
N ILE A 217 -9.71 14.48 -9.26
CA ILE A 217 -10.34 14.15 -7.98
C ILE A 217 -11.50 15.10 -7.71
N MET A 218 -11.25 16.41 -7.66
CA MET A 218 -12.29 17.39 -7.30
C MET A 218 -13.38 17.53 -8.38
N SER A 219 -13.05 17.24 -9.63
CA SER A 219 -14.03 17.21 -10.73
C SER A 219 -14.92 15.96 -10.74
N VAL A 220 -14.67 14.96 -9.88
CA VAL A 220 -15.55 13.79 -9.78
C VAL A 220 -16.90 14.23 -9.18
N PRO A 221 -18.04 13.93 -9.83
CA PRO A 221 -19.35 14.28 -9.31
C PRO A 221 -19.58 13.77 -7.90
N ALA A 222 -20.21 14.60 -7.06
CA ALA A 222 -20.55 14.31 -5.67
C ALA A 222 -19.36 14.04 -4.72
N VAL A 223 -18.09 14.12 -5.17
CA VAL A 223 -16.93 13.88 -4.29
C VAL A 223 -16.94 14.85 -3.09
N ILE A 224 -17.16 16.15 -3.33
CA ILE A 224 -17.16 17.19 -2.29
C ILE A 224 -18.30 16.95 -1.31
N HIS A 225 -19.50 16.64 -1.82
CA HIS A 225 -20.66 16.36 -0.97
C HIS A 225 -20.40 15.17 -0.06
N HIS A 226 -19.90 14.06 -0.59
CA HIS A 226 -19.61 12.89 0.22
C HIS A 226 -18.48 13.15 1.22
N VAL A 227 -17.39 13.80 0.81
CA VAL A 227 -16.27 14.19 1.70
C VAL A 227 -16.72 15.16 2.80
N SER A 228 -17.62 16.09 2.51
CA SER A 228 -18.20 17.00 3.51
C SER A 228 -19.02 16.24 4.54
N ASN A 229 -19.85 15.29 4.10
CA ASN A 229 -20.63 14.47 5.02
C ASN A 229 -19.72 13.57 5.87
N LEU A 230 -18.62 13.06 5.30
CA LEU A 230 -17.59 12.33 6.06
C LEU A 230 -16.98 13.17 7.19
N SER A 231 -16.95 14.50 7.03
CA SER A 231 -16.34 15.44 7.99
C SER A 231 -17.31 15.90 9.08
N GLN A 232 -18.63 15.76 8.86
CA GLN A 232 -19.67 16.13 9.83
C GLN A 232 -19.97 15.01 10.85
N GLU A 233 -19.51 13.79 10.60
CA GLU A 233 -19.60 12.64 11.51
C GLU A 233 -18.37 12.48 12.43
N LEU A 234 -17.43 13.44 12.40
CA LEU A 234 -16.25 13.54 13.26
C LEU A 234 -16.44 14.61 14.35
#